data_AF-A0A2H0ACX5-F1
#
_entry.id   AF-A0A2H0ACX5-F1
#
_cell.length_a   1.000
_cell.length_b   1.000
_cell.length_c   1.000
_cell.angle_alpha   90.00
_cell.angle_beta   90.00
_cell.angle_gamma   90.00
#
_symmetry.space_group_name_H-M   'P 1'
#
loop_
_entity.id
_entity.type
_entity.pdbx_description
1 polymer ?
#
loop_
_entity_poly.entity_id
_entity_poly.type
_entity_poly.pdbx_seq_one_letter_code
_entity_poly.pdbx_strand_id
1 'polypeptide(L)'
;MDEAMPKIMDKVNATQETQAEIEAELERRVTECVYVYERIFPGVSVKIGPAIRVFNEEDTRVVVHFDQATRQIHLRKMSDEELGAMTDLPPKE
;
A
#
# COMPACT_ATOMS: atom_id res chain seq x y z
N MET A 1 -16.70 2.96 49.24
CA MET A 1 -16.34 2.16 48.05
C MET A 1 -16.46 3.10 46.87
N ASP A 2 -15.42 3.83 46.45
CA ASP A 2 -15.46 4.66 45.22
C ASP A 2 -14.10 5.34 44.88
N GLU A 3 -12.96 4.65 45.02
CA GLU A 3 -11.65 5.20 44.58
C GLU A 3 -10.98 4.39 43.46
N ALA A 4 -11.56 3.25 43.09
CA ALA A 4 -10.98 2.36 42.09
C ALA A 4 -11.51 2.61 40.65
N MET A 5 -12.70 3.19 40.49
CA MET A 5 -13.30 3.42 39.15
C MET A 5 -12.53 4.41 38.27
N PRO A 6 -12.06 5.59 38.76
CA PRO A 6 -11.43 6.58 37.89
C PRO A 6 -10.12 6.07 37.28
N LYS A 7 -9.28 5.44 38.12
CA LYS A 7 -7.96 4.91 37.73
C LYS A 7 -8.05 3.77 36.72
N ILE A 8 -9.14 3.00 36.73
CA ILE A 8 -9.36 1.92 35.78
C ILE A 8 -9.82 2.50 34.44
N MET A 9 -10.71 3.49 34.44
CA MET A 9 -11.14 4.18 33.22
C MET A 9 -9.98 4.92 32.53
N ASP A 10 -9.12 5.60 33.27
CA ASP A 10 -7.94 6.30 32.71
C ASP A 10 -6.97 5.32 32.04
N LYS A 11 -6.78 4.13 32.63
CA LYS A 11 -5.98 3.06 32.03
C LYS A 11 -6.63 2.47 30.78
N VAL A 12 -7.94 2.29 30.78
CA VAL A 12 -8.68 1.77 29.62
C VAL A 12 -8.60 2.76 28.46
N ASN A 13 -8.79 4.06 28.72
CA ASN A 13 -8.70 5.10 27.70
C ASN A 13 -7.28 5.17 27.10
N ALA A 14 -6.24 5.17 27.94
CA ALA A 14 -4.85 5.17 27.46
C ALA A 14 -4.52 3.92 26.62
N THR A 15 -5.07 2.76 26.99
CA THR A 15 -4.86 1.52 26.24
C THR A 15 -5.58 1.57 24.89
N GLN A 16 -6.79 2.12 24.83
CA GLN A 16 -7.55 2.29 23.60
C GLN A 16 -6.90 3.30 22.63
N GLU A 17 -6.39 4.42 23.15
CA GLU A 17 -5.65 5.42 22.36
C GLU A 17 -4.38 4.80 21.75
N THR A 18 -3.62 4.04 22.55
CA THR A 18 -2.40 3.36 22.08
C THR A 18 -2.71 2.33 21.00
N GLN A 19 -3.85 1.63 21.10
CA GLN A 19 -4.26 0.61 20.15
C GLN A 19 -4.70 1.22 18.81
N ALA A 20 -5.42 2.34 18.85
CA ALA A 20 -5.79 3.12 17.68
C ALA A 20 -4.58 3.74 16.97
N GLU A 21 -3.57 4.21 17.72
CA GLU A 21 -2.32 4.70 17.12
C GLU A 21 -1.54 3.61 16.40
N ILE A 22 -1.48 2.39 16.95
CA ILE A 22 -0.81 1.26 16.31
C ILE A 22 -1.54 0.83 15.03
N GLU A 23 -2.87 0.79 15.03
CA GLU A 23 -3.66 0.52 13.82
C GLU A 23 -3.48 1.61 12.76
N ALA A 24 -3.46 2.88 13.15
CA ALA A 24 -3.22 3.99 12.23
C ALA A 24 -1.78 3.98 11.67
N GLU A 25 -0.79 3.59 12.46
CA GLU A 25 0.61 3.45 12.03
C GLU A 25 0.79 2.25 11.09
N LEU A 26 0.02 1.17 11.28
CA LEU A 26 -0.05 0.01 10.38
C LEU A 26 -0.74 0.36 9.05
N GLU A 27 -1.85 1.11 9.07
CA GLU A 27 -2.53 1.59 7.85
C GLU A 27 -1.65 2.56 7.04
N ARG A 28 -0.85 3.40 7.72
CA ARG A 28 0.05 4.36 7.07
C ARG A 28 1.27 3.74 6.38
N ARG A 29 1.59 2.47 6.63
CA ARG A 29 2.96 1.99 6.35
C ARG A 29 3.21 1.25 5.06
N VAL A 30 2.24 0.91 4.22
CA VAL A 30 2.58 0.29 2.94
C VAL A 30 1.62 0.69 1.83
N THR A 31 2.00 1.72 1.06
CA THR A 31 1.51 1.87 -0.31
C THR A 31 2.17 0.78 -1.15
N GLU A 32 1.60 -0.42 -1.12
CA GLU A 32 2.09 -1.54 -1.93
C GLU A 32 1.89 -1.22 -3.41
N CYS A 33 2.99 -1.09 -4.14
CA CYS A 33 3.00 -0.85 -5.57
C CYS A 33 4.02 -1.75 -6.27
N VAL A 34 3.70 -2.08 -7.52
CA VAL A 34 4.53 -2.87 -8.43
C VAL A 34 4.86 -2.00 -9.63
N TYR A 35 6.15 -1.82 -9.87
CA TYR A 35 6.68 -1.09 -11.01
C TYR A 35 6.95 -2.08 -12.15
N VAL A 36 6.31 -1.86 -13.30
CA VAL A 36 6.50 -2.66 -14.51
C VAL A 36 7.23 -1.81 -15.54
N TYR A 37 8.55 -1.96 -15.59
CA TYR A 37 9.44 -1.12 -16.39
C TYR A 37 9.35 -1.35 -17.90
N GLU A 38 9.08 -2.59 -18.30
CA GLU A 38 8.94 -2.93 -19.72
C GLU A 38 7.46 -3.01 -20.10
N ARG A 39 6.85 -4.18 -19.88
CA ARG A 39 5.53 -4.49 -20.38
C ARG A 39 4.75 -5.41 -19.44
N ILE A 40 3.46 -5.14 -19.29
CA ILE A 40 2.47 -6.08 -18.76
C ILE A 40 1.63 -6.59 -19.93
N PHE A 41 1.50 -7.91 -20.02
CA PHE A 41 0.73 -8.56 -21.09
C PHE A 41 -0.71 -8.84 -20.63
N PRO A 42 -1.66 -8.96 -21.56
CA PRO A 42 -2.99 -9.48 -21.27
C PRO A 42 -2.93 -10.85 -20.58
N GLY A 43 -3.77 -11.07 -19.58
CA GLY A 43 -3.84 -12.28 -18.78
C GLY A 43 -2.96 -12.29 -17.54
N VAL A 44 -2.06 -11.32 -17.36
CA VAL A 44 -1.30 -11.17 -16.11
C VAL A 44 -2.25 -10.83 -14.96
N SER A 45 -2.16 -11.58 -13.86
CA SER A 45 -2.87 -11.28 -12.62
C SER A 45 -1.90 -10.73 -11.57
N VAL A 46 -2.19 -9.55 -11.03
CA VAL A 46 -1.44 -8.97 -9.91
C VAL A 46 -2.31 -9.01 -8.66
N LYS A 47 -1.73 -9.50 -7.56
CA LYS A 47 -2.35 -9.52 -6.24
C LYS A 47 -1.55 -8.62 -5.30
N ILE A 48 -2.24 -7.67 -4.66
CA ILE A 48 -1.69 -6.74 -3.67
C ILE A 48 -2.63 -6.79 -2.46
N GLY A 49 -2.11 -7.16 -1.30
CA GLY A 49 -2.92 -7.50 -0.12
C GLY A 49 -4.11 -8.43 -0.45
N PRO A 50 -5.37 -8.02 -0.14
CA PRO A 50 -6.58 -8.80 -0.42
C PRO A 50 -7.12 -8.63 -1.85
N ALA A 51 -6.63 -7.65 -2.62
CA ALA A 51 -7.14 -7.37 -3.96
C ALA A 51 -6.38 -8.14 -5.03
N ILE A 52 -7.10 -8.56 -6.08
CA ILE A 52 -6.54 -9.17 -7.28
C ILE A 52 -7.10 -8.46 -8.51
N ARG A 53 -6.25 -8.18 -9.49
CA ARG A 53 -6.65 -7.63 -10.78
C ARG A 53 -5.99 -8.40 -11.91
N VAL A 54 -6.79 -8.76 -12.90
CA VAL A 54 -6.33 -9.32 -14.17
C VAL A 54 -6.27 -8.19 -15.19
N PHE A 55 -5.15 -8.06 -15.89
CA PHE A 55 -4.97 -7.07 -16.95
C PHE A 55 -5.41 -7.68 -18.28
N ASN A 56 -6.24 -6.96 -19.03
CA ASN A 56 -6.80 -7.45 -20.30
C ASN A 56 -6.12 -6.80 -21.52
N GLU A 57 -5.33 -5.76 -21.28
CA GLU A 57 -4.65 -4.98 -22.31
C GLU A 57 -3.14 -5.04 -22.07
N GLU A 58 -2.39 -4.84 -23.15
CA GLU A 58 -0.96 -4.67 -23.07
C GLU A 58 -0.63 -3.23 -22.66
N ASP A 59 0.24 -3.09 -21.68
CA ASP A 59 0.69 -1.79 -21.21
C ASP A 59 2.20 -1.77 -20.97
N THR A 60 2.82 -0.61 -21.15
CA THR A 60 4.26 -0.41 -20.92
C THR A 60 4.52 0.69 -19.91
N ARG A 61 5.60 0.53 -19.13
CA ARG A 61 6.10 1.53 -18.15
C ARG A 61 4.98 2.02 -17.22
N VAL A 62 4.45 1.09 -16.44
CA VAL A 62 3.27 1.31 -15.58
C VAL A 62 3.56 1.04 -14.12
N VAL A 63 2.83 1.75 -13.26
CA VAL A 63 2.78 1.51 -11.82
C VAL A 63 1.43 0.90 -11.50
N VAL A 64 1.46 -0.31 -10.96
CA VAL A 64 0.30 -1.00 -10.41
C VAL A 64 0.28 -0.72 -8.92
N HIS A 65 -0.78 -0.12 -8.39
CA HIS A 65 -0.86 0.25 -6.98
C HIS A 65 -2.21 -0.11 -6.39
N PHE A 66 -2.21 -0.40 -5.09
CA PHE A 66 -3.43 -0.59 -4.33
C PHE A 66 -3.95 0.77 -3.82
N ASP A 67 -5.16 1.13 -4.22
CA ASP A 67 -5.87 2.27 -3.66
C ASP A 67 -6.65 1.82 -2.43
N GLN A 68 -6.25 2.35 -1.27
CA GLN A 68 -6.88 2.04 0.02
C GLN A 68 -8.32 2.55 0.10
N ALA A 69 -8.64 3.68 -0.55
CA ALA A 69 -9.97 4.28 -0.49
C ALA A 69 -11.01 3.42 -1.22
N THR A 70 -10.66 2.94 -2.42
CA THR A 70 -11.55 2.08 -3.22
C THR A 70 -11.34 0.58 -2.96
N ARG A 71 -10.27 0.21 -2.24
CA ARG A 71 -9.80 -1.17 -2.05
C ARG A 71 -9.59 -1.92 -3.38
N GLN A 72 -9.15 -1.20 -4.40
CA GLN A 72 -8.94 -1.73 -5.75
C GLN A 72 -7.50 -1.55 -6.20
N ILE A 73 -7.06 -2.43 -7.09
CA ILE A 73 -5.77 -2.27 -7.77
C ILE A 73 -5.98 -1.38 -9.00
N HIS A 74 -5.22 -0.30 -9.09
CA HIS A 74 -5.21 0.62 -10.23
C HIS A 74 -3.89 0.54 -10.99
N LEU A 75 -3.95 0.97 -12.25
CA LEU A 75 -2.83 1.05 -13.15
C LEU A 75 -2.72 2.50 -13.62
N ARG A 76 -1.50 3.05 -13.56
CA ARG A 76 -1.17 4.35 -14.15
C ARG A 76 0.16 4.26 -14.89
N LYS A 77 0.43 5.24 -15.75
CA LYS A 77 1.77 5.42 -16.33
C LYS A 77 2.76 5.86 -15.25
N MET A 78 4.01 5.41 -15.41
CA MET A 78 5.12 5.92 -14.61
C MET A 78 5.31 7.42 -14.85
N SER A 79 5.72 8.13 -13.81
CA SER A 79 6.19 9.52 -13.92
C SER A 79 7.62 9.56 -14.49
N ASP A 80 8.03 10.74 -14.95
CA ASP A 80 9.39 10.95 -15.44
C ASP A 80 10.46 10.71 -14.36
N GLU A 81 10.13 11.01 -13.09
CA GLU A 81 10.99 10.74 -11.93
C GLU A 81 11.18 9.23 -11.71
N GLU A 82 10.09 8.45 -11.78
CA GLU A 82 10.13 6.98 -11.63
C GLU A 82 10.91 6.32 -12.78
N LEU A 83 10.82 6.89 -13.98
CA LEU A 83 11.61 6.46 -15.13
C LEU A 83 13.10 6.84 -14.99
N GLY A 84 13.39 8.05 -14.48
CA GLY A 84 14.74 8.53 -14.25
C GLY A 84 15.49 7.74 -13.18
N ALA A 85 14.79 7.31 -12.13
CA ALA A 85 15.35 6.43 -11.10
C ALA A 85 15.85 5.08 -11.65
N MET A 86 15.39 4.67 -12.84
CA MET A 86 15.82 3.44 -13.49
C MET A 86 17.20 3.58 -14.17
N THR A 87 17.55 4.76 -14.70
CA THR A 87 18.84 4.97 -15.38
C THR A 87 20.04 4.95 -14.44
N ASP A 88 19.80 5.11 -13.14
CA ASP A 88 20.82 5.02 -12.09
C ASP A 88 21.00 3.60 -11.53
N LEU A 89 20.20 2.63 -11.98
CA LEU A 89 20.38 1.23 -11.61
C LEU A 89 21.47 0.59 -12.49
N PRO A 90 22.47 -0.09 -11.90
CA PRO A 90 23.48 -0.78 -12.68
C PRO A 90 22.83 -1.85 -13.56
N PRO A 91 23.33 -2.07 -14.79
CA PRO A 91 22.83 -3.13 -15.64
C PRO A 91 22.93 -4.47 -14.90
N LYS A 92 21.84 -5.24 -14.91
CA LYS A 92 21.90 -6.65 -14.46
C LYS A 92 22.74 -7.42 -15.48
N GLU A 93 23.87 -7.94 -15.02
CA GLU A 93 24.75 -8.87 -15.77
C GLU A 93 24.03 -10.16 -16.17
#